data_AF-A0A8S3Z1H5-F1
#
_entry.id   AF-A0A8S3Z1H5-F1
#
_cell.length_a   1.000
_cell.length_b   1.000
_cell.length_c   1.000
_cell.angle_alpha   90.00
_cell.angle_beta   90.00
_cell.angle_gamma   90.00
#
_symmetry.space_group_name_H-M   'P 1'
#
loop_
_entity.id
_entity.type
_entity.pdbx_description
1 polymer ?
#
loop_
_entity_poly.entity_id
_entity_poly.type
_entity_poly.pdbx_seq_one_letter_code
_entity_poly.pdbx_strand_id
1 'polypeptide(L)'
;VLVNVPTKQHRSEILEVLMADLHIASDVSVPELANCTVGFVGADLQALCEEAVNHAHTQIESHVVHPMEPEVHMSHFVQALHTVRPSMKRGLDSVVEIKPVRWEDIGGLEDVKAEIRQAVEWPLLYPEALQSFGLVFNKGHSPVWATRLL
;
A
#
# COMPACT_ATOMS: atom_id res chain seq x y z
N VAL A 1 13.08 -17.24 8.80
CA VAL A 1 12.02 -16.32 9.28
C VAL A 1 11.40 -15.68 8.04
N LEU A 2 10.08 -15.83 7.85
CA LEU A 2 9.37 -15.17 6.76
C LEU A 2 8.92 -13.80 7.28
N VAL A 3 9.49 -12.71 6.76
CA VAL A 3 9.07 -11.36 7.10
C VAL A 3 8.07 -10.91 6.03
N ASN A 4 6.85 -10.58 6.45
CA ASN A 4 5.80 -10.11 5.55
C ASN A 4 6.16 -8.74 4.97
N VAL A 5 5.61 -8.44 3.80
CA VAL A 5 5.75 -7.13 3.16
C VAL A 5 5.12 -6.06 4.05
N PRO A 6 5.82 -4.93 4.34
CA PRO A 6 5.24 -3.85 5.12
C PRO A 6 3.98 -3.26 4.46
N THR A 7 2.91 -3.14 5.25
CA THR A 7 1.72 -2.37 4.87
C THR A 7 2.07 -0.88 4.82
N LYS A 8 1.20 -0.04 4.25
CA LYS A 8 1.37 1.42 4.31
C LYS A 8 1.58 1.90 5.74
N GLN A 9 0.79 1.40 6.69
CA GLN A 9 0.89 1.76 8.10
C GLN A 9 2.26 1.37 8.67
N HIS A 10 2.74 0.15 8.40
CA HIS A 10 4.07 -0.27 8.84
C HIS A 10 5.18 0.60 8.22
N ARG A 11 5.04 1.02 6.95
CA ARG A 11 6.02 1.91 6.31
C ARG A 11 6.03 3.29 6.98
N SER A 12 4.88 3.84 7.35
CA SER A 12 4.81 5.09 8.13
C SER A 12 5.55 4.96 9.46
N GLU A 13 5.30 3.90 10.21
CA GLU A 13 5.95 3.64 11.51
C GLU A 13 7.46 3.48 11.37
N ILE A 14 7.91 2.77 10.33
CA ILE A 14 9.34 2.63 10.02
C ILE A 14 9.96 3.98 9.67
N LEU A 15 9.30 4.78 8.83
CA LEU A 15 9.77 6.12 8.45
C LEU A 15 9.87 7.04 9.67
N GLU A 16 8.88 7.04 10.57
CA GLU A 16 8.92 7.82 11.82
C GLU A 16 10.15 7.49 12.66
N VAL A 17 10.48 6.20 12.80
CA VAL A 17 11.68 5.77 13.54
C VAL A 17 12.96 6.19 12.82
N LEU A 18 13.05 5.97 11.51
CA LEU A 18 14.23 6.32 10.71
C LEU A 18 14.50 7.83 10.66
N MET A 19 13.44 8.63 10.75
CA MET A 19 13.50 10.10 10.65
C MET A 19 13.64 10.78 12.02
N ALA A 20 13.52 10.05 13.13
CA ALA A 20 13.55 10.60 14.48
C ALA A 20 14.85 11.35 14.81
N ASP A 21 15.98 10.89 14.24
CA ASP A 21 17.30 11.47 14.46
C ASP A 21 17.73 12.43 13.31
N LEU A 22 16.83 12.75 12.38
CA LEU A 22 17.12 13.63 11.24
C LEU A 22 16.58 15.05 11.47
N HIS A 23 17.31 16.05 10.94
CA HIS A 23 16.83 17.42 10.89
C HIS A 23 15.81 17.60 9.75
N ILE A 24 14.56 17.20 10.00
CA ILE A 24 13.48 17.19 9.00
C ILE A 24 12.73 18.53 8.99
N ALA A 25 12.50 19.08 7.80
CA ALA A 25 11.69 20.28 7.63
C ALA A 25 10.18 20.01 7.79
N SER A 26 9.44 21.06 8.15
CA SER A 26 7.98 20.97 8.40
C SER A 26 7.13 20.59 7.18
N ASP A 27 7.67 20.67 5.96
CA ASP A 27 6.98 20.29 4.72
C ASP A 27 7.01 18.77 4.46
N VAL A 28 7.78 18.00 5.24
CA VAL A 28 7.89 16.56 5.04
C VAL A 28 6.70 15.82 5.66
N SER A 29 6.00 15.08 4.82
CA SER A 29 4.80 14.32 5.19
C SER A 29 5.07 12.82 5.15
N VAL A 30 5.20 12.19 6.33
CA VAL A 30 5.34 10.72 6.45
C VAL A 30 4.19 9.96 5.78
N PRO A 31 2.90 10.35 5.94
CA PRO A 31 1.81 9.67 5.27
C PRO A 31 1.90 9.72 3.74
N GLU A 32 2.48 10.78 3.17
CA GLU A 32 2.73 10.90 1.74
C GLU A 32 3.90 10.01 1.30
N LEU A 33 5.01 10.03 2.02
CA LEU A 33 6.16 9.14 1.76
C LEU A 33 5.74 7.66 1.83
N ALA A 34 4.90 7.28 2.78
CA ALA A 34 4.35 5.94 2.88
C ALA A 34 3.51 5.55 1.65
N ASN A 35 2.77 6.49 1.03
CA ASN A 35 2.03 6.23 -0.22
C ASN A 35 2.96 6.03 -1.42
N CYS A 36 4.08 6.77 -1.47
CA CYS A 36 5.01 6.73 -2.59
C CYS A 36 5.97 5.54 -2.53
N THR A 37 6.05 4.83 -1.40
CA THR A 37 7.02 3.76 -1.13
C THR A 37 6.41 2.35 -1.16
N VAL A 38 5.37 2.14 -1.97
CA VAL A 38 4.80 0.80 -2.15
C VAL A 38 5.88 -0.20 -2.62
N GLY A 39 5.96 -1.35 -1.94
CA GLY A 39 6.97 -2.38 -2.18
C GLY A 39 8.32 -2.11 -1.51
N PHE A 40 8.50 -0.98 -0.82
CA PHE A 40 9.71 -0.76 -0.03
C PHE A 40 9.68 -1.63 1.23
N VAL A 41 10.83 -2.22 1.56
CA VAL A 41 11.09 -2.83 2.87
C VAL A 41 11.91 -1.89 3.76
N GLY A 42 12.15 -2.25 5.02
CA GLY A 42 12.89 -1.40 5.95
C GLY A 42 14.25 -0.92 5.43
N ALA A 43 15.00 -1.80 4.75
CA ALA A 43 16.28 -1.42 4.14
C ALA A 43 16.13 -0.39 3.00
N ASP A 44 15.06 -0.48 2.20
CA ASP A 44 14.81 0.50 1.13
C ASP A 44 14.38 1.86 1.71
N LEU A 45 13.58 1.85 2.78
CA LEU A 45 13.16 3.07 3.47
C LEU A 45 14.36 3.75 4.15
N GLN A 46 15.27 2.98 4.73
CA GLN A 46 16.53 3.51 5.27
C GLN A 46 17.38 4.14 4.15
N ALA A 47 17.58 3.42 3.04
CA ALA A 47 18.30 3.96 1.89
C ALA A 47 17.64 5.23 1.33
N LEU A 48 16.31 5.32 1.36
CA LEU A 48 15.57 6.52 0.97
C LEU A 48 15.89 7.71 1.86
N CYS A 49 15.93 7.53 3.18
CA CYS A 49 16.30 8.59 4.13
C CYS A 49 17.76 9.03 3.95
N GLU A 50 18.69 8.07 3.82
CA GLU A 50 20.11 8.36 3.60
C GLU A 50 20.34 9.15 2.30
N GLU A 51 19.66 8.76 1.22
CA GLU A 51 19.77 9.45 -0.07
C GLU A 51 19.13 10.85 -0.04
N ALA A 52 18.03 11.04 0.69
CA ALA A 52 17.43 12.37 0.89
C ALA A 52 18.39 13.30 1.65
N VAL A 53 19.09 12.79 2.66
CA VAL A 53 20.15 13.52 3.38
C VAL A 53 21.30 13.87 2.44
N ASN A 54 21.73 12.95 1.56
CA ASN A 54 22.78 13.22 0.56
C ASN A 54 22.39 14.34 -0.41
N HIS A 55 21.14 14.35 -0.89
CA HIS A 55 20.62 15.43 -1.73
C HIS A 55 20.63 16.78 -0.99
N ALA A 56 20.24 16.78 0.28
CA ALA A 56 20.26 17.98 1.13
C ALA A 56 21.69 18.51 1.31
N HIS A 57 22.68 17.65 1.56
CA HIS A 57 24.09 18.02 1.64
C HIS A 57 24.61 18.62 0.33
N THR A 58 24.31 17.98 -0.80
CA THR A 58 24.76 18.44 -2.14
C THR A 58 24.23 19.84 -2.45
N GLN A 59 23.06 20.21 -1.94
CA GLN A 59 22.49 21.55 -2.09
C GLN A 59 23.26 22.62 -1.30
N ILE A 60 23.77 22.27 -0.11
CA ILE A 60 24.49 23.19 0.80
C ILE A 60 25.94 23.46 0.37
N GLU A 61 26.63 22.49 -0.23
CA GLU A 61 28.03 22.64 -0.69
C GLU A 61 28.24 23.80 -1.67
N SER A 62 27.16 24.35 -2.23
CA SER A 62 27.22 25.57 -3.04
C SER A 62 27.56 26.85 -2.27
N HIS A 63 27.40 26.94 -0.93
CA HIS A 63 27.47 28.23 -0.23
C HIS A 63 28.07 28.30 1.21
N VAL A 64 28.46 27.23 1.93
CA VAL A 64 28.98 27.38 3.33
C VAL A 64 30.03 26.31 3.74
N VAL A 65 31.04 26.71 4.53
CA VAL A 65 32.21 25.91 5.00
C VAL A 65 32.02 25.31 6.41
N HIS A 66 30.78 25.09 6.87
CA HIS A 66 30.53 24.53 8.21
C HIS A 66 29.74 23.22 8.13
N PRO A 67 30.09 22.21 8.94
CA PRO A 67 29.34 20.95 9.04
C PRO A 67 28.07 21.21 9.86
N MET A 68 27.08 21.86 9.23
CA MET A 68 25.74 21.92 9.77
C MET A 68 24.96 20.77 9.15
N GLU A 69 24.31 19.96 9.99
CA GLU A 69 23.41 18.92 9.51
C GLU A 69 22.33 19.60 8.63
N PRO A 70 22.16 19.16 7.37
CA PRO A 70 21.26 19.82 6.44
C PRO A 70 19.82 19.61 6.89
N GLU A 71 19.00 20.66 6.78
CA GLU A 71 17.56 20.50 6.90
C GLU A 71 17.03 19.73 5.67
N VAL A 72 16.38 18.59 5.91
CA VAL A 72 15.87 17.71 4.86
C VAL A 72 14.43 18.07 4.55
N HIS A 73 14.21 18.63 3.36
CA HIS A 73 12.90 18.97 2.81
C HIS A 73 12.25 17.83 2.01
N MET A 74 10.95 17.96 1.75
CA MET A 74 10.20 16.96 0.97
C MET A 74 10.75 16.84 -0.46
N SER A 75 11.29 17.93 -1.01
CA SER A 75 11.97 17.93 -2.32
C SER A 75 13.15 16.96 -2.39
N HIS A 76 13.91 16.80 -1.30
CA HIS A 76 15.04 15.87 -1.26
C HIS A 76 14.58 14.41 -1.27
N PHE A 77 13.48 14.10 -0.57
CA PHE A 77 12.85 12.79 -0.65
C PHE A 77 12.29 12.49 -2.05
N VAL A 78 11.68 13.48 -2.70
CA VAL A 78 11.23 13.35 -4.09
C VAL A 78 12.40 13.04 -5.02
N GLN A 79 13.54 13.71 -4.84
CA GLN A 79 14.77 13.41 -5.59
C GLN A 79 15.29 11.99 -5.30
N ALA A 80 15.34 11.59 -4.03
CA ALA A 80 15.78 10.26 -3.61
C ALA A 80 14.88 9.14 -4.16
N LEU A 81 13.57 9.35 -4.27
CA LEU A 81 12.64 8.40 -4.91
C LEU A 81 12.97 8.13 -6.39
N HIS A 82 13.65 9.06 -7.07
CA HIS A 82 14.10 8.85 -8.45
C HIS A 82 15.32 7.91 -8.54
N THR A 83 16.12 7.78 -7.49
CA THR A 83 17.33 6.94 -7.48
C THR A 83 17.12 5.62 -6.74
N VAL A 84 16.48 5.66 -5.57
CA VAL A 84 16.19 4.48 -4.76
C VAL A 84 15.08 3.63 -5.41
N ARG A 85 15.23 2.32 -5.33
CA ARG A 85 14.29 1.35 -5.92
C ARG A 85 13.83 0.38 -4.84
N PRO A 86 12.55 -0.03 -4.85
CA PRO A 86 12.09 -1.05 -3.92
C PRO A 86 12.78 -2.38 -4.19
N SER A 87 13.23 -3.05 -3.13
CA SER A 87 13.81 -4.39 -3.17
C SER A 87 12.77 -5.44 -3.58
N MET A 88 11.50 -5.20 -3.28
CA MET A 88 10.41 -6.05 -3.75
C MET A 88 10.08 -5.71 -5.22
N LYS A 89 10.86 -6.27 -6.15
CA LYS A 89 10.51 -6.32 -7.58
C LYS A 89 10.85 -7.67 -8.20
N ARG A 90 10.04 -8.71 -7.94
CA ARG A 90 9.98 -9.92 -8.79
C ARG A 90 8.61 -10.61 -8.68
N GLY A 91 7.90 -10.68 -9.80
CA GLY A 91 6.75 -11.55 -10.04
C GLY A 91 5.42 -10.97 -9.58
N LEU A 92 4.62 -10.55 -10.57
CA LEU A 92 3.18 -10.35 -10.53
C LEU A 92 2.69 -8.92 -10.22
N ASP A 93 1.74 -8.51 -11.06
CA ASP A 93 0.82 -7.39 -11.01
C ASP A 93 -0.04 -7.32 -9.73
N SER A 94 0.46 -7.75 -8.56
CA SER A 94 -0.35 -8.00 -7.35
C SER A 94 -0.01 -7.14 -6.14
N VAL A 95 0.95 -6.21 -6.24
CA VAL A 95 1.00 -5.07 -5.30
C VAL A 95 0.29 -3.86 -5.92
N VAL A 96 -0.88 -4.11 -6.50
CA VAL A 96 -1.88 -3.05 -6.55
C VAL A 96 -2.28 -2.87 -5.09
N GLU A 97 -1.93 -1.75 -4.49
CA GLU A 97 -2.58 -1.28 -3.28
C GLU A 97 -4.05 -1.10 -3.67
N ILE A 98 -4.86 -2.16 -3.51
CA ILE A 98 -6.28 -2.14 -3.85
C ILE A 98 -6.89 -1.14 -2.89
N LYS A 99 -7.14 0.08 -3.39
CA LYS A 99 -7.93 1.06 -2.65
C LYS A 99 -9.24 0.37 -2.29
N PRO A 100 -9.68 0.40 -1.02
CA PRO A 100 -10.96 -0.17 -0.67
C PRO A 100 -12.04 0.56 -1.49
N VAL A 101 -12.76 -0.19 -2.32
CA VAL A 101 -13.88 0.28 -3.15
C VAL A 101 -15.15 -0.28 -2.57
N ARG A 102 -16.16 0.57 -2.36
CA ARG A 102 -17.50 0.13 -1.93
C ARG A 102 -18.33 -0.21 -3.15
N TRP A 103 -19.34 -1.06 -2.97
CA TRP A 103 -20.28 -1.38 -4.06
C TRP A 103 -20.99 -0.14 -4.62
N GLU A 104 -21.22 0.86 -3.76
CA GLU A 104 -21.79 2.16 -4.09
C GLU A 104 -20.88 3.02 -5.01
N ASP A 105 -19.57 2.80 -4.96
CA ASP A 105 -18.58 3.55 -5.77
C ASP A 105 -18.52 3.04 -7.22
N ILE A 106 -19.10 1.87 -7.49
CA ILE A 106 -19.13 1.24 -8.82
C ILE A 106 -20.46 1.63 -9.49
N GLY A 107 -20.44 2.39 -10.58
CA GLY A 107 -21.66 2.72 -11.32
C GLY A 107 -22.16 1.57 -12.21
N GLY A 108 -23.47 1.30 -12.20
CA GLY A 108 -24.12 0.31 -13.09
C GLY A 108 -23.84 -1.15 -12.74
N LEU A 109 -24.02 -2.06 -13.72
CA LEU A 109 -23.77 -3.50 -13.60
C LEU A 109 -24.53 -4.19 -12.44
N GLU A 110 -25.75 -3.76 -12.14
CA GLU A 110 -26.49 -4.24 -10.97
C GLU A 110 -26.71 -5.76 -10.98
N ASP A 111 -27.00 -6.34 -12.14
CA ASP A 111 -27.15 -7.79 -12.29
C ASP A 111 -25.85 -8.54 -11.96
N VAL A 112 -24.71 -8.03 -12.43
CA VAL A 112 -23.39 -8.62 -12.19
C VAL A 112 -22.98 -8.46 -10.73
N LYS A 113 -23.22 -7.29 -10.11
CA LYS A 113 -22.97 -7.08 -8.69
C LYS A 113 -23.81 -8.03 -7.84
N ALA A 114 -25.09 -8.21 -8.17
CA ALA A 114 -25.97 -9.14 -7.47
C ALA A 114 -25.45 -10.57 -7.58
N GLU A 115 -25.03 -11.00 -8.77
CA GLU A 115 -24.48 -12.34 -8.98
C GLU A 115 -23.19 -12.56 -8.16
N ILE A 116 -22.28 -11.59 -8.14
CA ILE A 116 -21.04 -11.68 -7.35
C ILE A 116 -21.35 -11.74 -5.86
N ARG A 117 -22.28 -10.91 -5.36
CA ARG A 117 -22.69 -10.95 -3.94
C ARG A 117 -23.30 -12.29 -3.57
N GLN A 118 -24.15 -12.85 -4.42
CA GLN A 118 -24.74 -14.18 -4.21
C GLN A 118 -23.67 -15.27 -4.23
N ALA A 119 -22.69 -15.20 -5.13
CA ALA A 119 -21.64 -16.20 -5.22
C ALA A 119 -20.62 -16.11 -4.07
N VAL A 120 -20.34 -14.91 -3.56
CA VAL A 120 -19.24 -14.70 -2.60
C VAL A 120 -19.74 -14.41 -1.19
N GLU A 121 -20.69 -13.50 -1.02
CA GLU A 121 -21.15 -13.06 0.31
C GLU A 121 -22.13 -14.06 0.93
N TRP A 122 -23.09 -14.59 0.17
CA TRP A 122 -24.14 -15.46 0.73
C TRP A 122 -23.63 -16.77 1.32
N PRO A 123 -22.62 -17.47 0.76
CA PRO A 123 -22.03 -18.64 1.41
C PRO A 123 -21.41 -18.36 2.78
N LEU A 124 -20.96 -17.12 3.00
CA LEU A 124 -20.39 -16.67 4.26
C LEU A 124 -21.48 -16.25 5.24
N LEU A 125 -22.55 -15.60 4.75
CA LEU A 125 -23.64 -15.08 5.58
C LEU A 125 -24.72 -16.11 5.92
N TYR A 126 -24.96 -17.09 5.05
CA TYR A 126 -26.09 -18.05 5.14
C TYR A 126 -25.67 -19.52 4.96
N PRO A 127 -24.66 -20.02 5.70
CA PRO A 127 -24.16 -21.39 5.52
C PRO A 127 -25.22 -22.47 5.82
N GLU A 128 -26.05 -22.29 6.85
CA GLU A 128 -27.08 -23.26 7.26
C GLU A 128 -28.23 -23.37 6.25
N ALA A 129 -28.61 -22.25 5.62
CA ALA A 129 -29.63 -22.24 4.59
C ALA A 129 -29.15 -23.04 3.37
N LEU A 130 -27.91 -22.81 2.92
CA LEU A 130 -27.32 -23.56 1.80
C LEU A 130 -27.26 -25.07 2.07
N GLN A 131 -26.90 -25.45 3.30
CA GLN A 131 -26.84 -26.85 3.70
C GLN A 131 -28.23 -27.50 3.71
N SER A 132 -29.24 -26.77 4.20
CA SER A 132 -30.64 -27.22 4.24
C SER A 132 -31.25 -27.41 2.84
N PHE A 133 -30.80 -26.63 1.86
CA PHE A 133 -31.17 -26.78 0.45
C PHE A 133 -30.29 -27.78 -0.33
N GLY A 134 -29.32 -28.43 0.34
CA GLY A 134 -28.43 -29.42 -0.29
C GLY A 134 -27.49 -28.84 -1.35
N LEU A 135 -27.19 -27.53 -1.26
CA LEU A 135 -26.39 -26.83 -2.25
C LEU A 135 -24.90 -26.91 -1.90
N VAL A 136 -24.07 -27.25 -2.90
CA VAL A 136 -22.60 -27.33 -2.75
C VAL A 136 -21.96 -26.16 -3.47
N PHE A 137 -21.14 -25.40 -2.75
CA PHE A 137 -20.41 -24.26 -3.31
C PHE A 137 -19.15 -24.73 -4.05
N ASN A 138 -19.11 -24.54 -5.37
CA ASN A 138 -17.92 -24.73 -6.19
C ASN A 138 -17.36 -23.36 -6.60
N LYS A 139 -16.12 -23.07 -6.20
CA LYS A 139 -15.42 -21.83 -6.55
C LYS A 139 -15.37 -21.68 -8.08
N GLY A 140 -15.87 -20.56 -8.61
CA GLY A 140 -15.66 -20.15 -10.01
C GLY A 140 -16.84 -20.38 -10.98
N HIS A 141 -18.01 -20.84 -10.52
CA HIS A 141 -19.20 -20.97 -11.36
C HIS A 141 -20.30 -19.99 -10.95
N SER A 142 -21.04 -19.46 -11.95
CA SER A 142 -22.28 -18.68 -11.76
C SER A 142 -23.20 -19.37 -10.74
N PRO A 143 -23.79 -18.65 -9.77
CA PRO A 143 -24.67 -19.22 -8.76
C PRO A 143 -26.04 -19.54 -9.37
N VAL A 144 -26.12 -20.59 -10.19
CA VAL A 144 -27.37 -21.10 -10.78
C VAL A 144 -28.39 -21.52 -9.69
N TRP A 145 -27.92 -21.70 -8.45
CA TRP A 145 -28.76 -21.96 -7.29
C TRP A 145 -29.45 -20.72 -6.72
N ALA A 146 -28.95 -19.50 -6.97
CA ALA A 146 -29.51 -18.29 -6.39
C ALA A 146 -30.90 -17.96 -6.96
N THR A 147 -31.17 -18.32 -8.21
CA THR A 147 -32.51 -18.28 -8.83
C THR A 147 -33.50 -19.28 -8.25
N ARG A 148 -33.06 -20.18 -7.36
CA ARG A 148 -33.91 -21.20 -6.71
C ARG A 148 -34.36 -20.80 -5.29
N LEU A 149 -33.84 -19.68 -4.77
CA LEU A 149 -34.13 -19.16 -3.42
C LEU A 149 -35.05 -17.92 -3.44
N LEU A 150 -35.46 -17.46 -4.63
CA LEU A 150 -36.49 -16.44 -4.86
C LEU A 150 -37.71 -17.09 -5.49
#